data_AF-A0A2T1FCY2-F1
#
_entry.id   AF-A0A2T1FCY2-F1
#
_cell.length_a   1.000
_cell.length_b   1.000
_cell.length_c   1.000
_cell.angle_alpha   90.00
_cell.angle_beta   90.00
_cell.angle_gamma   90.00
#
_symmetry.space_group_name_H-M   'P 1'
#
loop_
_entity.id
_entity.type
_entity.pdbx_description
1 polymer ?
#
loop_
_entity_poly.entity_id
_entity_poly.type
_entity_poly.pdbx_seq_one_letter_code
_entity_poly.pdbx_strand_id
1 'polypeptide(L)'
;GRSSGASIYWYQPQSQNFAAFMLDYFSTQGNRPILNNKGVIWRSFALARPSTTPAVLLEVGFMTNPPEITDLARPARQQELAGVLADGIAQWIVSKV
;
A
#
# COMPACT_ATOMS: atom_id res chain seq x y z
N GLY A 1 -8.30 20.50 3.61
CA GLY A 1 -7.10 20.00 4.31
C GLY A 1 -6.13 19.42 3.29
N ARG A 2 -4.83 19.33 3.61
CA ARG A 2 -3.84 18.65 2.73
C ARG A 2 -4.10 17.13 2.75
N SER A 3 -3.99 16.49 1.59
CA SER A 3 -4.11 15.02 1.47
C SER A 3 -2.95 14.32 2.19
N SER A 4 -3.24 13.18 2.83
CA SER A 4 -2.24 12.28 3.44
C SER A 4 -2.74 10.85 3.39
N GLY A 5 -1.82 9.88 3.48
CA GLY A 5 -2.12 8.46 3.52
C GLY A 5 -1.76 7.70 2.26
N ALA A 6 -1.86 6.37 2.37
CA ALA A 6 -1.54 5.43 1.31
C ALA A 6 -2.79 4.98 0.55
N SER A 7 -2.64 4.75 -0.75
CA SER A 7 -3.65 4.14 -1.63
C SER A 7 -3.02 3.01 -2.44
N ILE A 8 -3.83 2.01 -2.80
CA ILE A 8 -3.39 0.92 -3.70
C ILE A 8 -4.28 0.90 -4.94
N TYR A 9 -3.64 0.84 -6.09
CA TYR A 9 -4.28 0.75 -7.39
C TYR A 9 -4.17 -0.66 -7.95
N TRP A 10 -5.27 -1.16 -8.50
CA TRP A 10 -5.35 -2.47 -9.14
C TRP A 10 -6.18 -2.40 -10.42
N TYR A 11 -6.06 -3.41 -11.28
CA TYR A 11 -6.82 -3.44 -12.54
C TYR A 11 -7.46 -4.80 -12.81
N GLN A 12 -6.68 -5.88 -12.74
CA GLN A 12 -7.17 -7.23 -13.02
C GLN A 12 -7.90 -7.81 -11.79
N PRO A 13 -9.03 -8.53 -11.94
CA PRO A 13 -9.81 -9.08 -10.82
C PRO A 13 -9.00 -9.89 -9.80
N GLN A 14 -8.04 -10.69 -10.25
CA GLN A 14 -7.16 -11.47 -9.39
C GLN A 14 -6.27 -10.62 -8.46
N SER A 15 -6.07 -9.33 -8.76
CA SER A 15 -5.32 -8.40 -7.92
C SER A 15 -6.18 -7.74 -6.83
N GLN A 16 -7.51 -7.81 -6.90
CA GLN A 16 -8.39 -7.04 -6.00
C GLN A 16 -8.23 -7.46 -4.54
N ASN A 17 -8.20 -8.77 -4.28
CA ASN A 17 -8.02 -9.30 -2.93
C ASN A 17 -6.66 -8.89 -2.36
N PHE A 18 -5.58 -9.06 -3.15
CA PHE A 18 -4.24 -8.64 -2.75
C PHE A 18 -4.17 -7.13 -2.46
N ALA A 19 -4.81 -6.30 -3.29
CA ALA A 19 -4.85 -4.86 -3.08
C ALA A 19 -5.56 -4.46 -1.79
N ALA A 20 -6.69 -5.11 -1.48
CA ALA A 20 -7.43 -4.86 -0.25
C ALA A 20 -6.68 -5.30 1.00
N PHE A 21 -6.14 -6.52 0.98
CA PHE A 21 -5.30 -7.05 2.05
C PHE A 21 -4.10 -6.13 2.30
N MET A 22 -3.35 -5.79 1.25
CA MET A 22 -2.12 -5.02 1.40
C MET A 22 -2.36 -3.61 1.91
N LEU A 23 -3.45 -2.94 1.51
CA LEU A 23 -3.70 -1.58 1.99
C LEU A 23 -4.08 -1.57 3.47
N ASP A 24 -4.89 -2.54 3.90
CA ASP A 24 -5.21 -2.72 5.31
C ASP A 24 -3.95 -3.03 6.14
N TYR A 25 -3.16 -4.01 5.69
CA TYR A 25 -1.90 -4.40 6.34
C TYR A 25 -0.88 -3.26 6.40
N PHE A 26 -0.67 -2.56 5.29
CA PHE A 26 0.33 -1.50 5.18
C PHE A 26 -0.04 -0.24 5.96
N SER A 27 -1.33 0.01 6.17
CA SER A 27 -1.81 1.17 6.91
C SER A 27 -1.97 0.92 8.41
N THR A 28 -1.75 -0.31 8.89
CA THR A 28 -1.95 -0.70 10.29
C THR A 28 -0.74 -1.44 10.87
N GLN A 29 -0.54 -1.32 12.19
CA GLN A 29 0.36 -2.18 12.97
C GLN A 29 -0.44 -2.78 14.12
N GLY A 30 -0.75 -4.08 14.02
CA GLY A 30 -1.80 -4.68 14.84
C GLY A 30 -3.13 -3.97 14.59
N ASN A 31 -3.75 -3.43 15.64
CA ASN A 31 -5.02 -2.68 15.54
C ASN A 31 -4.83 -1.15 15.52
N ARG A 32 -3.62 -0.66 15.27
CA ARG A 32 -3.31 0.78 15.29
C ARG A 32 -3.03 1.30 13.88
N PRO A 33 -3.75 2.31 13.39
CA PRO A 33 -3.41 2.98 12.14
C PRO A 33 -2.03 3.66 12.23
N ILE A 34 -1.17 3.39 11.26
CA ILE A 34 0.15 4.03 11.10
C ILE A 34 0.23 4.95 9.88
N LEU A 35 -0.74 4.83 8.96
CA LEU A 35 -0.94 5.71 7.81
C LEU A 35 -2.46 5.91 7.62
N ASN A 36 -2.86 7.04 7.05
CA ASN A 36 -4.25 7.20 6.63
C ASN A 36 -4.53 6.24 5.45
N ASN A 37 -5.64 5.48 5.53
CA ASN A 37 -6.06 4.62 4.43
C ASN A 37 -6.87 5.43 3.42
N LYS A 38 -6.33 5.61 2.21
CA LYS A 38 -6.94 6.40 1.12
C LYS A 38 -7.75 5.57 0.14
N GLY A 39 -7.83 4.25 0.36
CA GLY A 39 -8.67 3.34 -0.38
C GLY A 39 -7.97 2.53 -1.46
N VAL A 40 -8.66 1.46 -1.85
CA VAL A 40 -8.29 0.54 -2.91
C VAL A 40 -9.00 0.98 -4.18
N ILE A 41 -8.25 1.36 -5.22
CA ILE A 41 -8.78 2.09 -6.37
C ILE A 41 -8.59 1.26 -7.64
N TRP A 42 -9.69 1.03 -8.36
CA TRP A 42 -9.63 0.39 -9.67
C TRP A 42 -9.14 1.41 -10.72
N ARG A 43 -7.98 1.12 -11.37
CA ARG A 43 -7.41 2.00 -12.40
C ARG A 43 -6.43 1.24 -13.31
N SER A 44 -6.51 1.48 -14.62
CA SER A 44 -5.67 0.79 -15.63
C SER A 44 -4.26 1.38 -15.79
N PHE A 45 -3.50 1.45 -14.71
CA PHE A 45 -2.09 1.86 -14.78
C PHE A 45 -1.20 0.77 -15.37
N ALA A 46 -0.18 1.16 -16.15
CA ALA A 46 0.67 0.22 -16.88
C ALA A 46 1.26 -0.90 -16.01
N LEU A 47 1.69 -0.57 -14.79
CA LEU A 47 2.29 -1.52 -13.86
C LEU A 47 1.28 -2.46 -13.19
N ALA A 48 -0.01 -2.10 -13.16
CA ALA A 48 -1.08 -2.92 -12.61
C ALA A 48 -1.83 -3.75 -13.68
N ARG A 49 -1.50 -3.58 -14.97
CA ARG A 49 -2.15 -4.27 -16.09
C ARG A 49 -1.79 -5.75 -16.29
N PRO A 50 -0.59 -6.26 -15.97
CA PRO A 50 -0.25 -7.66 -16.21
C PRO A 50 -1.28 -8.61 -15.63
N SER A 51 -1.67 -9.64 -16.39
CA SER A 51 -2.70 -10.61 -16.00
C SER A 51 -2.14 -11.94 -15.49
N THR A 52 -0.84 -12.18 -15.65
CA THR A 52 -0.20 -13.46 -15.34
C THR A 52 -0.01 -13.72 -13.83
N THR A 53 -0.04 -12.66 -13.02
CA THR A 53 0.09 -12.71 -11.56
C THR A 53 -0.63 -11.51 -10.95
N PRO A 54 -1.07 -11.56 -9.68
CA PRO A 54 -1.52 -10.37 -8.96
C PRO A 54 -0.49 -9.24 -9.03
N ALA A 55 -0.94 -8.06 -9.43
CA ALA A 55 -0.13 -6.86 -9.61
C ALA A 55 -0.90 -5.61 -9.15
N VAL A 56 -0.22 -4.76 -8.38
CA VAL A 56 -0.76 -3.52 -7.80
C VAL A 56 0.28 -2.40 -7.86
N LEU A 57 -0.18 -1.15 -7.77
CA LEU A 57 0.66 0.03 -7.55
C LEU A 57 0.30 0.64 -6.20
N LEU A 58 1.28 0.78 -5.32
CA LEU A 58 1.15 1.43 -4.02
C LEU A 58 1.62 2.88 -4.11
N GLU A 59 0.75 3.82 -3.79
CA GLU A 59 1.15 5.19 -3.44
C GLU A 59 1.27 5.27 -1.92
N VAL A 60 2.47 5.52 -1.40
CA VAL A 60 2.76 5.48 0.05
C VAL A 60 2.30 6.74 0.79
N GLY A 61 2.22 7.87 0.10
CA GLY A 61 1.82 9.17 0.67
C GLY A 61 1.99 10.33 -0.32
N PHE A 62 1.75 11.55 0.14
CA PHE A 62 1.72 12.74 -0.71
C PHE A 62 2.99 13.58 -0.57
N MET A 63 3.79 13.67 -1.64
CA MET A 63 4.94 14.58 -1.71
C MET A 63 4.56 16.06 -1.52
N THR A 64 3.32 16.43 -1.85
CA THR A 64 2.79 17.79 -1.71
C THR A 64 2.37 18.14 -0.29
N ASN A 65 2.46 17.19 0.66
CA ASN A 65 2.15 17.40 2.06
C ASN A 65 3.47 17.45 2.89
N PRO A 66 3.96 18.65 3.27
CA PRO A 66 5.31 18.79 3.84
C PRO A 66 5.58 17.96 5.11
N PRO A 67 4.67 17.88 6.09
CA PRO A 67 4.85 17.00 7.25
C PRO A 67 5.00 15.52 6.86
N GLU A 68 4.20 15.04 5.91
CA GLU A 68 4.19 13.64 5.50
C GLU A 68 5.44 13.28 4.69
N ILE A 69 5.83 14.11 3.72
CA ILE A 69 7.07 13.85 2.97
C ILE A 69 8.31 13.97 3.87
N THR A 70 8.30 14.86 4.87
CA THR A 70 9.38 14.95 5.85
C THR A 70 9.50 13.66 6.65
N ASP A 71 8.38 13.05 7.06
CA ASP A 71 8.38 11.75 7.73
C ASP A 71 8.84 10.62 6.81
N LEU A 72 8.23 10.50 5.62
CA LEU A 72 8.51 9.45 4.63
C LEU A 72 9.93 9.52 4.06
N ALA A 73 10.58 10.68 4.10
CA ALA A 73 11.97 10.85 3.69
C ALA A 73 12.97 10.36 4.75
N ARG A 74 12.54 10.09 6.00
CA ARG A 74 13.44 9.59 7.05
C ARG A 74 13.85 8.15 6.75
N PRO A 75 15.15 7.82 6.76
CA PRO A 75 15.61 6.44 6.50
C PRO A 75 14.98 5.40 7.44
N ALA A 76 14.80 5.74 8.72
CA ALA A 76 14.14 4.86 9.68
C ALA A 76 12.68 4.56 9.31
N ARG A 77 11.95 5.56 8.80
CA ARG A 77 10.56 5.38 8.35
C ARG A 77 10.49 4.53 7.09
N GLN A 78 11.41 4.74 6.16
CA GLN A 78 11.52 3.90 4.95
C GLN A 78 11.81 2.45 5.30
N GLN A 79 12.74 2.21 6.23
CA GLN A 79 13.07 0.86 6.70
C GLN A 79 11.89 0.18 7.40
N GLU A 80 11.15 0.92 8.24
CA GLU A 80 9.94 0.43 8.90
C GLU A 80 8.88 0.02 7.86
N LEU A 81 8.55 0.93 6.94
CA LEU A 81 7.52 0.67 5.92
C LEU A 81 7.94 -0.44 4.96
N ALA A 82 9.23 -0.54 4.60
CA ALA A 82 9.74 -1.66 3.81
C ALA A 82 9.57 -3.00 4.54
N GLY A 83 9.78 -3.03 5.87
CA GLY A 83 9.53 -4.20 6.70
C GLY A 83 8.05 -4.60 6.70
N VAL A 84 7.14 -3.63 6.91
CA VAL A 84 5.69 -3.86 6.87
C VAL A 84 5.24 -4.36 5.49
N LEU A 85 5.79 -3.80 4.41
CA LEU A 85 5.48 -4.23 3.05
C LEU A 85 5.92 -5.68 2.79
N ALA A 86 7.15 -6.01 3.16
CA ALA A 86 7.70 -7.36 2.97
C ALA A 86 6.93 -8.41 3.78
N ASP A 87 6.63 -8.12 5.04
CA ASP A 87 5.83 -8.99 5.90
C ASP A 87 4.40 -9.14 5.37
N GLY A 88 3.74 -8.06 4.98
CA GLY A 88 2.40 -8.11 4.38
C GLY A 88 2.34 -9.00 3.13
N ILE A 89 3.33 -8.88 2.22
CA ILE A 89 3.40 -9.76 1.04
C ILE A 89 3.55 -11.23 1.47
N ALA A 90 4.44 -11.52 2.43
CA ALA A 90 4.64 -12.88 2.92
C ALA A 90 3.38 -13.45 3.58
N GLN A 91 2.72 -12.67 4.43
CA GLN A 91 1.47 -13.05 5.09
C GLN A 91 0.38 -13.34 4.07
N TRP A 92 0.21 -12.50 3.05
CA TRP A 92 -0.80 -12.73 2.01
C TRP A 92 -0.57 -14.06 1.28
N ILE A 93 0.67 -14.37 0.91
CA ILE A 93 1.04 -15.60 0.19
C ILE A 93 0.73 -16.85 1.03
N VAL A 94 0.97 -16.82 2.34
CA VAL A 94 0.75 -18.00 3.21
C VAL A 94 -0.66 -18.07 3.78
N SER A 95 -1.38 -16.94 3.79
CA SER A 95 -2.79 -16.90 4.15
C SER A 95 -3.60 -17.64 3.07
N LYS A 96 -4.44 -18.59 3.47
CA LYS A 96 -5.35 -19.29 2.54
C LYS A 96 -6.57 -18.44 2.15
N VAL A 97 -6.35 -17.15 1.92
CA VAL A 97 -7.40 -16.20 1.51
C VAL A 97 -7.88 -16.53 0.11
#